data_AF-A0A8E2AKL9-F1
#
_entry.id   AF-A0A8E2AKL9-F1
#
_cell.length_a   1.000
_cell.length_b   1.000
_cell.length_c   1.000
_cell.angle_alpha   90.00
_cell.angle_beta   90.00
_cell.angle_gamma   90.00
#
_symmetry.space_group_name_H-M   'P 1'
#
loop_
_entity.id
_entity.type
_entity.pdbx_description
1 polymer ?
#
loop_
_entity_poly.entity_id
_entity_poly.type
_entity_poly.pdbx_seq_one_letter_code
_entity_poly.pdbx_strand_id
1 'polypeptide(L)'
;MVDKFGEDRVFVTGDAAHVHPPTGRQGLNSSVQDAFNFGWKLALVERCFASPALLETYTDERLPVIAEILPVIAEMLKKTSDLPDKTVRARAGSTSAWARGGALLQLGGVSGQPVAAYGDASGALHAGDRVPDATGLRKVKGPSALDADTSLFRIFSPSYHTALVFAASAEDANTALASLAKYPAEAVRTVLILPAGAPVPVVDAEAVVEDRDGHAYAGYGAEQGCLTIVIVRPDDYVGARTSTA
;
A
#
# COMPACT_ATOMS: atom_id res chain seq x y z
N MET A 1 20.81 -8.30 -10.46
CA MET A 1 20.22 -7.74 -9.24
C MET A 1 21.26 -7.86 -8.16
N VAL A 2 21.39 -6.84 -7.32
CA VAL A 2 22.24 -6.84 -6.11
C VAL A 2 21.69 -7.81 -5.05
N ASP A 3 22.51 -8.16 -4.07
CA ASP A 3 22.12 -8.97 -2.91
C ASP A 3 21.58 -8.15 -1.73
N LYS A 4 21.93 -6.86 -1.66
CA LYS A 4 21.36 -5.88 -0.73
C LYS A 4 21.05 -4.56 -1.43
N PHE A 5 19.97 -3.89 -1.02
CA PHE A 5 19.57 -2.60 -1.59
C PHE A 5 20.21 -1.41 -0.86
N GLY A 6 20.72 -1.64 0.35
CA GLY A 6 21.56 -0.68 1.04
C GLY A 6 22.38 -1.31 2.15
N GLU A 7 23.48 -0.64 2.47
CA GLU A 7 24.38 -0.99 3.56
C GLU A 7 24.89 0.31 4.20
N ASP A 8 24.74 0.42 5.51
CA ASP A 8 25.02 1.62 6.30
C ASP A 8 24.33 2.88 5.75
N ARG A 9 25.07 3.70 4.99
CA ARG A 9 24.64 5.01 4.47
C ARG A 9 24.52 5.04 2.95
N VAL A 10 24.76 3.93 2.28
CA VAL A 10 24.75 3.84 0.82
C VAL A 10 23.59 2.95 0.39
N PHE A 11 22.72 3.49 -0.46
CA PHE A 11 21.52 2.83 -0.95
C PHE A 11 21.47 2.91 -2.47
N VAL A 12 20.97 1.86 -3.12
CA VAL A 12 20.76 1.76 -4.56
C VAL A 12 19.30 1.47 -4.85
N THR A 13 18.76 2.08 -5.91
CA THR A 13 17.36 1.94 -6.30
C THR A 13 17.24 1.77 -7.82
N GLY A 14 16.18 1.10 -8.27
CA GLY A 14 15.87 0.93 -9.70
C GLY A 14 16.98 0.22 -10.48
N ASP A 15 17.26 0.70 -11.69
CA ASP A 15 18.24 0.08 -12.61
C ASP A 15 19.66 -0.06 -12.02
N ALA A 16 20.01 0.72 -11.00
CA ALA A 16 21.27 0.56 -10.27
C ALA A 16 21.29 -0.71 -9.39
N ALA A 17 20.13 -1.13 -8.88
CA ALA A 17 19.96 -2.31 -8.04
C ALA A 17 19.57 -3.55 -8.86
N HIS A 18 18.75 -3.40 -9.89
CA HIS A 18 18.25 -4.51 -10.69
C HIS A 18 17.93 -4.10 -12.12
N VAL A 19 18.24 -4.97 -13.08
CA VAL A 19 17.92 -4.76 -14.50
C VAL A 19 17.14 -5.96 -14.97
N HIS A 20 16.11 -5.72 -15.77
CA HIS A 20 15.22 -6.75 -16.29
C HIS A 20 15.03 -6.59 -17.80
N PRO A 21 14.74 -7.68 -18.53
CA PRO A 21 14.27 -7.58 -19.90
C PRO A 21 13.00 -6.71 -20.04
N PRO A 22 12.83 -5.97 -21.15
CA PRO A 22 11.69 -5.07 -21.34
C PRO A 22 10.34 -5.79 -21.52
N THR A 23 10.35 -7.12 -21.72
CA THR A 23 9.16 -7.94 -21.99
C THR A 23 8.12 -7.90 -20.87
N GLY A 24 8.54 -7.67 -19.62
CA GLY A 24 7.65 -7.49 -18.47
C GLY A 24 7.16 -6.05 -18.26
N ARG A 25 7.78 -5.06 -18.92
CA ARG A 25 7.57 -3.61 -18.68
C ARG A 25 7.66 -3.21 -17.20
N GLN A 26 8.53 -3.85 -16.44
CA GLN A 26 8.65 -3.64 -14.99
C GLN A 26 9.74 -2.64 -14.60
N GLY A 27 10.76 -2.40 -15.44
CA GLY A 27 11.94 -1.58 -15.07
C GLY A 27 11.59 -0.24 -14.41
N LEU A 28 10.89 0.65 -15.13
CA LEU A 28 10.46 1.94 -14.57
C LEU A 28 9.49 1.78 -13.39
N ASN A 29 8.51 0.89 -13.49
CA ASN A 29 7.48 0.74 -12.46
C ASN A 29 8.09 0.27 -11.12
N SER A 30 8.95 -0.75 -11.16
CA SER A 30 9.70 -1.23 -10.00
C SER A 30 10.62 -0.15 -9.45
N SER A 31 11.33 0.56 -10.32
CA SER A 31 12.24 1.64 -9.91
C SER A 31 11.53 2.76 -9.15
N VAL A 32 10.33 3.14 -9.60
CA VAL A 32 9.51 4.14 -8.91
C VAL A 32 9.03 3.60 -7.56
N GLN A 33 8.57 2.35 -7.49
CA GLN A 33 8.15 1.75 -6.22
C GLN A 33 9.29 1.63 -5.21
N ASP A 34 10.50 1.29 -5.66
CA ASP A 34 11.68 1.22 -4.80
C ASP A 34 12.00 2.58 -4.20
N ALA A 35 12.03 3.63 -5.04
CA ALA A 35 12.28 4.99 -4.58
C ALA A 35 11.16 5.49 -3.65
N PHE A 36 9.91 5.14 -3.92
CA PHE A 36 8.77 5.52 -3.09
C PHE A 36 8.83 4.85 -1.71
N ASN A 37 9.13 3.55 -1.65
CA ASN A 37 9.32 2.80 -0.41
C ASN A 37 10.49 3.34 0.42
N PHE A 38 11.61 3.66 -0.22
CA PHE A 38 12.78 4.18 0.49
C PHE A 38 12.61 5.63 0.96
N GLY A 39 12.01 6.49 0.13
CA GLY A 39 11.98 7.94 0.36
C GLY A 39 11.29 8.34 1.66
N TRP A 40 10.15 7.73 1.99
CA TRP A 40 9.45 8.07 3.24
C TRP A 40 10.21 7.56 4.48
N LYS A 41 10.87 6.40 4.39
CA LYS A 41 11.68 5.84 5.48
C LYS A 41 12.87 6.75 5.78
N LEU A 42 13.58 7.18 4.74
CA LEU A 42 14.69 8.13 4.87
C LEU A 42 14.22 9.44 5.49
N ALA A 43 13.10 9.99 5.02
CA ALA A 43 12.56 11.24 5.57
C ALA A 43 12.24 11.14 7.07
N LEU A 44 11.69 10.01 7.55
CA LEU A 44 11.40 9.83 8.98
C LEU A 44 12.67 9.68 9.82
N VAL A 45 13.68 8.97 9.32
CA VAL A 45 14.95 8.79 10.04
C VAL A 45 15.70 10.12 10.15
N GLU A 46 15.82 10.87 9.06
CA GLU A 46 16.50 12.17 9.05
C GLU A 46 15.77 13.22 9.92
N ARG A 47 14.44 13.10 10.04
CA ARG A 47 13.63 13.96 10.93
C ARG A 47 13.57 13.44 12.38
N CYS A 48 14.30 12.38 12.71
CA CYS A 48 14.31 11.76 14.04
C CYS A 48 12.93 11.25 14.51
N PHE A 49 12.03 10.91 13.58
CA PHE A 49 10.74 10.29 13.86
C PHE A 49 10.80 8.76 13.88
N ALA A 50 11.85 8.17 13.30
CA ALA A 50 12.08 6.73 13.29
C ALA A 50 13.56 6.39 13.56
N SER A 51 13.80 5.19 14.08
CA SER A 51 15.15 4.64 14.25
C SER A 51 15.79 4.36 12.88
N PRO A 52 17.13 4.49 12.73
CA PRO A 52 17.85 4.09 11.51
C PRO A 52 17.59 2.65 11.05
N ALA A 53 17.24 1.75 11.97
CA ALA A 53 16.85 0.37 11.67
C ALA A 53 15.65 0.28 10.69
N LEU A 54 14.83 1.33 10.56
CA LEU A 54 13.77 1.39 9.55
C LEU A 54 14.33 1.30 8.13
N LEU A 55 15.55 1.80 7.87
CA LEU A 55 16.16 1.76 6.53
C LEU A 55 16.57 0.34 6.13
N GLU A 56 16.87 -0.54 7.09
CA GLU A 56 17.22 -1.94 6.83
C GLU A 56 16.05 -2.67 6.16
N THR A 57 14.81 -2.32 6.54
CA THR A 57 13.59 -2.87 5.96
C THR A 57 13.43 -2.60 4.46
N TYR A 58 14.17 -1.64 3.88
CA TYR A 58 14.13 -1.41 2.44
C TYR A 58 14.62 -2.63 1.66
N THR A 59 15.72 -3.26 2.12
CA THR A 59 16.21 -4.50 1.52
C THR A 59 15.22 -5.64 1.77
N ASP A 60 14.74 -5.79 3.01
CA ASP A 60 13.83 -6.88 3.40
C ASP A 60 12.52 -6.85 2.62
N GLU A 61 12.00 -5.66 2.30
CA GLU A 61 10.74 -5.52 1.57
C GLU A 61 10.90 -5.58 0.05
N ARG A 62 11.96 -5.00 -0.53
CA ARG A 62 12.07 -4.83 -1.99
C ARG A 62 12.87 -5.92 -2.68
N LEU A 63 13.88 -6.48 -2.03
CA LEU A 63 14.68 -7.55 -2.62
C LEU A 63 13.83 -8.79 -2.96
N PRO A 64 12.94 -9.30 -2.08
CA PRO A 64 12.11 -10.47 -2.41
C PRO A 64 11.14 -10.21 -3.56
N VAL A 65 10.55 -9.00 -3.63
CA VAL A 65 9.62 -8.62 -4.71
C VAL A 65 10.31 -8.68 -6.08
N ILE A 66 11.52 -8.12 -6.17
CA ILE A 66 12.29 -8.15 -7.42
C ILE A 66 12.76 -9.59 -7.76
N ALA A 67 13.16 -10.35 -6.73
CA ALA A 67 13.54 -11.75 -6.90
C ALA A 67 12.40 -12.62 -7.45
N GLU A 68 11.15 -12.37 -7.04
CA GLU A 68 9.96 -13.09 -7.51
C GLU A 68 9.59 -12.75 -8.96
N ILE A 69 9.70 -11.47 -9.33
CA ILE A 69 9.33 -10.99 -10.66
C ILE A 69 10.32 -11.45 -11.74
N LEU A 70 11.61 -11.55 -11.40
CA LEU A 70 12.70 -11.87 -12.34
C LEU A 70 12.48 -13.17 -13.15
N PRO A 71 12.20 -14.34 -12.53
CA PRO A 71 11.91 -15.57 -13.24
C PRO A 71 10.72 -15.46 -14.20
N VAL A 72 9.67 -14.72 -13.80
CA VAL A 72 8.47 -14.51 -14.63
C VAL A 72 8.83 -13.74 -15.89
N ILE A 73 9.59 -12.65 -15.77
CA ILE A 73 10.04 -11.86 -16.91
C ILE A 73 10.98 -12.67 -17.81
N ALA A 74 11.89 -13.46 -17.23
CA ALA A 74 12.81 -14.31 -17.99
C ALA A 74 12.05 -15.36 -18.82
N GLU A 75 11.00 -15.95 -18.27
CA GLU A 75 10.14 -16.90 -18.98
C GLU A 75 9.35 -16.20 -20.10
N MET A 76 8.84 -14.99 -19.88
CA MET A 76 8.22 -14.19 -20.94
C MET A 76 9.20 -13.87 -22.07
N LEU A 77 10.46 -13.54 -21.74
CA LEU A 77 11.49 -13.29 -22.74
C LEU A 77 11.74 -14.53 -23.60
N LYS A 78 11.96 -15.70 -22.99
CA LYS A 78 12.15 -16.97 -23.72
C LYS A 78 11.01 -17.23 -24.71
N LYS A 79 9.75 -17.16 -24.23
CA LYS A 79 8.56 -17.33 -25.07
C LYS A 79 8.49 -16.34 -26.22
N THR A 80 8.99 -15.11 -26.04
CA THR A 80 9.02 -14.08 -27.08
C THR A 80 10.15 -14.32 -28.08
N SER A 81 11.33 -14.72 -27.59
CA SER A 81 12.51 -15.03 -28.39
C SER A 81 12.38 -16.32 -29.20
N ASP A 82 11.48 -17.23 -28.83
CA ASP A 82 11.15 -18.44 -29.59
C ASP A 82 10.12 -18.19 -30.72
N LEU A 83 9.53 -16.99 -30.80
CA LEU A 83 8.60 -16.61 -31.87
C LEU A 83 9.24 -16.53 -33.27
N PRO A 84 10.49 -16.06 -33.47
CA PRO A 84 11.09 -15.91 -34.81
C PRO A 84 11.24 -17.21 -35.59
N ASP A 85 11.30 -18.37 -34.92
CA ASP A 85 11.43 -19.68 -35.57
C ASP A 85 10.08 -20.25 -36.05
N LYS A 86 8.96 -19.68 -35.57
CA LYS A 86 7.59 -20.12 -35.92
C LYS A 86 6.80 -19.10 -36.74
N THR A 87 7.35 -17.90 -36.95
CA THR A 87 6.67 -16.76 -37.60
C THR A 87 6.50 -16.84 -39.12
N VAL A 88 6.87 -17.93 -39.79
CA VAL A 88 6.45 -18.14 -41.19
C VAL A 88 5.24 -19.08 -41.31
N ARG A 89 4.88 -19.91 -40.31
CA ARG A 89 3.81 -20.90 -40.49
C ARG A 89 2.86 -21.23 -39.34
N ALA A 90 3.03 -20.74 -38.10
CA ALA A 90 2.18 -21.20 -36.99
C ALA A 90 1.32 -20.11 -36.34
N ARG A 91 0.09 -20.02 -36.85
CA ARG A 91 -1.18 -19.74 -36.14
C ARG A 91 -1.31 -18.46 -35.31
N ALA A 92 -2.13 -17.56 -35.85
CA ALA A 92 -3.17 -16.87 -35.09
C ALA A 92 -3.81 -17.84 -34.07
N GLY A 93 -3.60 -17.63 -32.77
CA GLY A 93 -4.33 -18.39 -31.75
C GLY A 93 -3.71 -18.48 -30.35
N SER A 94 -2.39 -18.36 -30.15
CA SER A 94 -1.80 -18.44 -28.79
C SER A 94 -1.41 -17.07 -28.26
N THR A 95 -2.28 -16.47 -27.46
CA THR A 95 -2.02 -15.23 -26.71
C THR A 95 -1.26 -15.47 -25.41
N SER A 96 -0.89 -16.71 -25.10
CA SER A 96 -0.25 -17.09 -23.82
C SER A 96 1.09 -16.41 -23.55
N ALA A 97 1.87 -16.06 -24.59
CA ALA A 97 3.08 -15.25 -24.45
C ALA A 97 2.80 -13.80 -24.01
N TRP A 98 1.56 -13.34 -24.19
CA TRP A 98 1.06 -12.01 -23.81
C TRP A 98 0.19 -12.06 -22.54
N ALA A 99 -0.13 -13.25 -22.02
CA ALA A 99 -0.86 -13.41 -20.77
C ALA A 99 0.03 -12.99 -19.61
N ARG A 100 -0.39 -11.96 -18.87
CA ARG A 100 0.30 -11.45 -17.68
C ARG A 100 -0.37 -12.02 -16.45
N GLY A 101 0.41 -12.68 -15.59
CA GLY A 101 -0.06 -13.15 -14.28
C GLY A 101 0.00 -12.06 -13.21
N GLY A 102 -0.59 -12.34 -12.05
CA GLY A 102 -0.68 -11.42 -10.90
C GLY A 102 0.68 -10.95 -10.38
N ALA A 103 1.73 -11.76 -10.52
CA ALA A 103 3.10 -11.39 -10.14
C ALA A 103 3.63 -10.13 -10.88
N LEU A 104 3.06 -9.75 -12.03
CA LEU A 104 3.41 -8.52 -12.76
C LEU A 104 2.51 -7.32 -12.41
N LEU A 105 1.48 -7.55 -11.60
CA LEU A 105 0.60 -6.52 -11.06
C LEU A 105 1.22 -6.01 -9.77
N GLN A 106 2.16 -5.06 -9.91
CA GLN A 106 2.90 -4.47 -8.77
C GLN A 106 2.02 -3.76 -7.73
N LEU A 107 0.71 -3.62 -7.98
CA LEU A 107 -0.28 -3.03 -7.09
C LEU A 107 -1.18 -4.09 -6.41
N GLY A 108 -0.81 -5.38 -6.46
CA GLY A 108 -1.50 -6.44 -5.70
C GLY A 108 -2.73 -7.03 -6.39
N GLY A 109 -2.66 -7.30 -7.70
CA GLY A 109 -3.75 -7.97 -8.40
C GLY A 109 -3.72 -9.49 -8.24
N VAL A 110 -4.80 -10.05 -7.70
CA VAL A 110 -5.04 -11.48 -7.42
C VAL A 110 -4.75 -12.36 -8.65
N SER A 111 -3.61 -13.06 -8.66
CA SER A 111 -3.42 -14.39 -9.29
C SER A 111 -2.02 -14.97 -9.06
N GLY A 112 -1.47 -14.71 -7.89
CA GLY A 112 -0.27 -15.33 -7.35
C GLY A 112 -0.31 -15.06 -5.86
N GLN A 113 -0.12 -16.09 -5.03
CA GLN A 113 -0.03 -15.91 -3.58
C GLN A 113 1.00 -14.81 -3.32
N PRO A 114 0.65 -13.67 -2.70
CA PRO A 114 1.65 -12.74 -2.23
C PRO A 114 2.57 -13.53 -1.32
N VAL A 115 3.89 -13.43 -1.49
CA VAL A 115 4.79 -13.77 -0.39
C VAL A 115 4.55 -12.70 0.66
N ALA A 116 3.55 -12.93 1.51
CA ALA A 116 3.25 -12.07 2.61
C ALA A 116 4.47 -12.07 3.53
N ALA A 117 5.11 -10.92 3.70
CA ALA A 117 6.11 -10.76 4.74
C ALA A 117 5.52 -11.05 6.14
N TYR A 118 4.17 -11.04 6.29
CA TYR A 118 3.47 -11.12 7.57
C TYR A 118 2.10 -11.87 7.59
N GLY A 119 1.65 -12.71 6.63
CA GLY A 119 0.24 -13.17 6.68
C GLY A 119 -0.26 -14.37 5.83
N ASP A 120 -1.47 -14.83 6.19
CA ASP A 120 -2.17 -16.06 5.80
C ASP A 120 -3.27 -15.88 4.72
N ALA A 121 -3.92 -16.98 4.31
CA ALA A 121 -4.87 -17.06 3.19
C ALA A 121 -6.33 -16.66 3.53
N SER A 122 -6.59 -15.98 4.65
CA SER A 122 -7.96 -15.69 5.12
C SER A 122 -8.73 -14.62 4.33
N GLY A 123 -8.04 -13.84 3.49
CA GLY A 123 -8.65 -12.76 2.70
C GLY A 123 -8.99 -11.49 3.48
N ALA A 124 -8.67 -11.45 4.79
CA ALA A 124 -8.68 -10.23 5.57
C ALA A 124 -7.49 -9.33 5.21
N LEU A 125 -7.65 -8.02 5.38
CA LEU A 125 -6.59 -7.04 5.16
C LEU A 125 -5.51 -7.18 6.25
N HIS A 126 -4.25 -7.39 5.87
CA HIS A 126 -3.12 -7.57 6.79
C HIS A 126 -2.01 -6.55 6.57
N ALA A 127 -1.10 -6.46 7.55
CA ALA A 127 0.12 -5.67 7.40
C ALA A 127 0.96 -6.18 6.21
N GLY A 128 1.44 -5.26 5.38
CA GLY A 128 2.14 -5.57 4.14
C GLY A 128 1.23 -5.64 2.90
N ASP A 129 -0.09 -5.61 3.06
CA ASP A 129 -1.01 -5.51 1.92
C ASP A 129 -1.09 -4.07 1.40
N ARG A 130 -1.34 -3.92 0.10
CA ARG A 130 -1.69 -2.62 -0.48
C ARG A 130 -3.07 -2.23 0.04
N VAL A 131 -3.22 -0.98 0.52
CA VAL A 131 -4.52 -0.53 1.00
C VAL A 131 -5.52 -0.41 -0.17
N PRO A 132 -6.79 -0.82 0.00
CA PRO A 132 -7.83 -0.57 -0.99
C PRO A 132 -8.27 0.89 -0.97
N ASP A 133 -8.66 1.43 -2.14
CA ASP A 133 -9.38 2.71 -2.15
C ASP A 133 -10.82 2.50 -1.68
N ALA A 134 -11.41 3.54 -1.12
CA ALA A 134 -12.83 3.59 -0.81
C ALA A 134 -13.40 4.92 -1.30
N THR A 135 -14.21 4.85 -2.35
CA THR A 135 -14.94 5.98 -2.93
C THR A 135 -16.27 6.18 -2.22
N GLY A 136 -16.94 7.30 -2.49
CA GLY A 136 -18.26 7.58 -1.90
C GLY A 136 -18.19 8.23 -0.52
N LEU A 137 -17.01 8.68 -0.09
CA LEU A 137 -16.83 9.34 1.19
C LEU A 137 -17.34 10.79 1.13
N ARG A 138 -18.04 11.22 2.16
CA ARG A 138 -18.42 12.62 2.36
C ARG A 138 -17.54 13.26 3.44
N LYS A 139 -16.85 14.34 3.10
CA LYS A 139 -16.09 15.13 4.08
C LYS A 139 -17.04 15.82 5.05
N VAL A 140 -16.87 15.55 6.34
CA VAL A 140 -17.59 16.21 7.43
C VAL A 140 -16.70 17.28 8.08
N LYS A 141 -15.45 16.93 8.36
CA LYS A 141 -14.38 17.82 8.86
C LYS A 141 -13.10 17.47 8.13
N GLY A 142 -12.27 18.46 7.83
CA GLY A 142 -10.96 18.22 7.23
C GLY A 142 -10.41 19.45 6.51
N PRO A 143 -9.23 19.34 5.91
CA PRO A 143 -8.59 20.44 5.21
C PRO A 143 -9.47 20.97 4.06
N SER A 144 -9.34 22.26 3.77
CA SER A 144 -10.08 22.91 2.69
C SER A 144 -9.77 22.34 1.31
N ALA A 145 -8.55 21.80 1.13
CA ALA A 145 -8.11 21.18 -0.12
C ALA A 145 -8.76 19.81 -0.40
N LEU A 146 -9.38 19.18 0.60
CA LEU A 146 -10.10 17.91 0.42
C LEU A 146 -11.51 18.21 -0.10
N ASP A 147 -11.91 17.59 -1.20
CA ASP A 147 -13.24 17.79 -1.78
C ASP A 147 -14.36 17.31 -0.84
N ALA A 148 -15.58 17.84 -1.05
CA ALA A 148 -16.76 17.45 -0.26
C ALA A 148 -17.13 15.97 -0.47
N ASP A 149 -17.06 15.51 -1.72
CA ASP A 149 -17.10 14.10 -2.10
C ASP A 149 -15.68 13.63 -2.40
N THR A 150 -15.23 12.55 -1.78
CA THR A 150 -13.82 12.14 -1.83
C THR A 150 -13.63 10.63 -1.80
N SER A 151 -12.38 10.20 -1.78
CA SER A 151 -11.96 8.81 -1.55
C SER A 151 -10.77 8.75 -0.60
N LEU A 152 -10.47 7.57 -0.04
CA LEU A 152 -9.32 7.41 0.85
C LEU A 152 -8.00 7.75 0.16
N PHE A 153 -7.84 7.43 -1.12
CA PHE A 153 -6.63 7.76 -1.88
C PHE A 153 -6.41 9.27 -2.05
N ARG A 154 -7.45 10.10 -1.91
CA ARG A 154 -7.33 11.56 -1.88
C ARG A 154 -6.92 12.11 -0.51
N ILE A 155 -7.00 11.29 0.53
CA ILE A 155 -6.67 11.64 1.91
C ILE A 155 -5.22 11.21 2.25
N PHE A 156 -4.78 10.08 1.71
CA PHE A 156 -3.42 9.57 1.88
C PHE A 156 -2.37 10.50 1.28
N SER A 157 -1.15 10.41 1.81
CA SER A 157 -0.03 11.24 1.37
C SER A 157 1.30 10.52 1.62
N PRO A 158 2.30 10.71 0.75
CA PRO A 158 3.64 10.19 0.97
C PRO A 158 4.43 10.88 2.10
N SER A 159 3.85 11.89 2.76
CA SER A 159 4.55 12.68 3.77
C SER A 159 4.27 12.25 5.21
N TYR A 160 3.23 11.44 5.45
CA TYR A 160 2.80 11.04 6.78
C TYR A 160 2.09 9.68 6.74
N HIS A 161 2.09 8.97 7.86
CA HIS A 161 1.20 7.84 8.06
C HIS A 161 -0.23 8.34 8.25
N THR A 162 -1.20 7.55 7.79
CA THR A 162 -2.62 7.82 8.03
C THR A 162 -3.20 6.75 8.95
N ALA A 163 -3.65 7.15 10.13
CA ALA A 163 -4.38 6.29 11.05
C ALA A 163 -5.88 6.40 10.76
N LEU A 164 -6.44 5.38 10.12
CA LEU A 164 -7.87 5.24 9.91
C LEU A 164 -8.50 4.68 11.18
N VAL A 165 -9.47 5.40 11.73
CA VAL A 165 -10.24 4.99 12.91
C VAL A 165 -11.67 4.75 12.46
N PHE A 166 -12.13 3.51 12.53
CA PHE A 166 -13.52 3.14 12.32
C PHE A 166 -14.13 2.94 13.70
N ALA A 167 -15.07 3.80 14.08
CA ALA A 167 -15.68 3.77 15.41
C ALA A 167 -17.19 4.05 15.31
N ALA A 168 -17.97 3.28 16.06
CA ALA A 168 -19.43 3.46 16.12
C ALA A 168 -19.85 4.45 17.22
N SER A 169 -19.00 4.70 18.21
CA SER A 169 -19.26 5.61 19.32
C SER A 169 -18.22 6.74 19.42
N ALA A 170 -18.63 7.88 19.97
CA ALA A 170 -17.71 8.98 20.26
C ALA A 170 -16.65 8.62 21.31
N GLU A 171 -16.99 7.71 22.23
CA GLU A 171 -16.09 7.26 23.30
C GLU A 171 -14.94 6.43 22.73
N ASP A 172 -15.24 5.46 21.86
CA ASP A 172 -14.22 4.64 21.18
C ASP A 172 -13.32 5.49 20.29
N ALA A 173 -13.93 6.42 19.52
CA ALA A 173 -13.19 7.34 18.68
C ALA A 173 -12.21 8.20 19.50
N ASN A 174 -12.67 8.79 20.61
CA ASN A 174 -11.81 9.61 21.47
C ASN A 174 -10.70 8.79 22.14
N THR A 175 -10.98 7.55 22.55
CA THR A 175 -9.98 6.64 23.13
C THR A 175 -8.87 6.30 22.13
N ALA A 176 -9.26 5.99 20.88
CA ALA A 176 -8.32 5.74 19.80
C ALA A 176 -7.48 6.97 19.46
N LEU A 177 -8.12 8.14 19.30
CA LEU A 177 -7.44 9.39 18.98
C LEU A 177 -6.49 9.85 20.09
N ALA A 178 -6.87 9.71 21.36
CA ALA A 178 -6.00 10.01 22.50
C ALA A 178 -4.73 9.14 22.49
N SER A 179 -4.85 7.86 22.11
CA SER A 179 -3.71 6.95 21.99
C SER A 179 -2.76 7.33 20.85
N LEU A 180 -3.27 7.97 19.80
CA LEU A 180 -2.53 8.42 18.63
C LEU A 180 -1.93 9.82 18.81
N ALA A 181 -2.46 10.64 19.72
CA ALA A 181 -2.01 12.01 19.98
C ALA A 181 -0.56 12.11 20.49
N LYS A 182 0.04 11.00 20.94
CA LYS A 182 1.47 10.93 21.30
C LYS A 182 2.42 11.09 20.10
N TYR A 183 1.92 10.88 18.88
CA TYR A 183 2.69 11.04 17.65
C TYR A 183 2.51 12.45 17.08
N PRO A 184 3.57 13.08 16.55
CA PRO A 184 3.46 14.39 15.95
C PRO A 184 2.57 14.35 14.70
N ALA A 185 1.74 15.39 14.52
CA ALA A 185 0.81 15.51 13.38
C ALA A 185 1.53 15.52 12.01
N GLU A 186 2.82 15.86 11.99
CA GLU A 186 3.65 15.81 10.80
C GLU A 186 4.09 14.39 10.40
N ALA A 187 3.94 13.41 11.30
CA ALA A 187 4.30 12.01 11.07
C ALA A 187 3.07 11.10 10.97
N VAL A 188 2.02 11.39 11.75
CA VAL A 188 0.78 10.61 11.79
C VAL A 188 -0.41 11.55 11.72
N ARG A 189 -1.29 11.35 10.73
CA ARG A 189 -2.58 12.03 10.63
C ARG A 189 -3.71 11.06 10.91
N THR A 190 -4.71 11.51 11.66
CA THR A 190 -5.84 10.68 12.06
C THR A 190 -7.07 11.01 11.23
N VAL A 191 -7.73 9.98 10.73
CA VAL A 191 -8.97 10.11 9.96
C VAL A 191 -10.03 9.25 10.62
N LEU A 192 -11.10 9.88 11.11
CA LEU A 192 -12.26 9.16 11.62
C LEU A 192 -13.21 8.84 10.46
N ILE A 193 -13.54 7.56 10.30
CA ILE A 193 -14.51 7.06 9.34
C ILE A 193 -15.81 6.76 10.09
N LEU A 194 -16.87 7.46 9.73
CA LEU A 194 -18.22 7.26 10.27
C LEU A 194 -19.05 6.38 9.33
N PRO A 195 -19.93 5.51 9.84
CA PRO A 195 -20.88 4.81 8.99
C PRO A 195 -21.94 5.78 8.46
N ALA A 196 -22.58 5.42 7.34
CA ALA A 196 -23.61 6.23 6.70
C ALA A 196 -24.73 6.64 7.69
N GLY A 197 -25.01 7.94 7.80
CA GLY A 197 -26.07 8.47 8.66
C GLY A 197 -25.74 8.53 10.15
N ALA A 198 -24.52 8.19 10.56
CA ALA A 198 -24.10 8.28 11.95
C ALA A 198 -24.03 9.74 12.43
N PRO A 199 -24.35 10.00 13.71
CA PRO A 199 -24.17 11.33 14.29
C PRO A 199 -22.70 11.71 14.26
N VAL A 200 -22.41 12.97 13.92
CA VAL A 200 -21.03 13.48 13.88
C VAL A 200 -20.56 13.74 15.31
N PRO A 201 -19.55 13.01 15.81
CA PRO A 201 -19.04 13.25 17.16
C PRO A 201 -18.12 14.47 17.17
N VAL A 202 -18.03 15.14 18.33
CA VAL A 202 -17.03 16.18 18.56
C VAL A 202 -15.72 15.49 18.94
N VAL A 203 -14.78 15.45 18.01
CA VAL A 203 -13.48 14.76 18.15
C VAL A 203 -12.33 15.58 17.61
N ASP A 204 -11.15 15.36 18.17
CA ASP A 204 -9.90 15.97 17.70
C ASP A 204 -9.19 15.05 16.68
N ALA A 205 -9.83 14.87 15.52
CA ALA A 205 -9.22 14.25 14.36
C ALA A 205 -8.92 15.28 13.27
N GLU A 206 -7.82 15.09 12.53
CA GLU A 206 -7.42 15.90 11.37
C GLU A 206 -8.51 15.90 10.27
N ALA A 207 -9.12 14.75 10.03
CA ALA A 207 -10.27 14.62 9.15
C ALA A 207 -11.35 13.70 9.73
N VAL A 208 -12.60 14.00 9.41
CA VAL A 208 -13.77 13.16 9.68
C VAL A 208 -14.53 13.02 8.37
N VAL A 209 -14.74 11.78 7.95
CA VAL A 209 -15.45 11.46 6.72
C VAL A 209 -16.54 10.43 7.02
N GLU A 210 -17.64 10.53 6.31
CA GLU A 210 -18.73 9.55 6.37
C GLU A 210 -18.66 8.63 5.16
N ASP A 211 -18.66 7.33 5.41
CA ASP A 211 -18.69 6.27 4.41
C ASP A 211 -20.13 6.01 3.94
N ARG A 212 -20.61 6.80 2.98
CA ARG A 212 -21.99 6.72 2.49
C ARG A 212 -22.31 5.41 1.80
N ASP A 213 -21.35 4.92 1.01
CA ASP A 213 -21.52 3.77 0.14
C ASP A 213 -21.05 2.46 0.82
N GLY A 214 -20.44 2.56 2.00
CA GLY A 214 -19.97 1.40 2.79
C GLY A 214 -18.67 0.78 2.29
N HIS A 215 -18.01 1.39 1.31
CA HIS A 215 -16.80 0.84 0.70
C HIS A 215 -15.61 0.84 1.66
N ALA A 216 -15.51 1.81 2.57
CA ALA A 216 -14.41 1.86 3.53
C ALA A 216 -14.58 0.79 4.61
N TYR A 217 -15.78 0.66 5.18
CA TYR A 217 -16.06 -0.41 6.15
C TYR A 217 -15.85 -1.80 5.55
N ALA A 218 -16.35 -2.04 4.34
CA ALA A 218 -16.19 -3.31 3.64
C ALA A 218 -14.72 -3.58 3.26
N GLY A 219 -14.05 -2.62 2.63
CA GLY A 219 -12.68 -2.79 2.11
C GLY A 219 -11.62 -2.99 3.20
N TYR A 220 -11.83 -2.44 4.39
CA TYR A 220 -10.91 -2.57 5.51
C TYR A 220 -11.33 -3.65 6.52
N GLY A 221 -12.44 -4.36 6.24
CA GLY A 221 -12.99 -5.38 7.12
C GLY A 221 -13.29 -4.83 8.51
N ALA A 222 -13.87 -3.63 8.58
CA ALA A 222 -14.35 -3.02 9.81
C ALA A 222 -15.82 -3.38 10.03
N GLU A 223 -16.17 -3.76 11.25
CA GLU A 223 -17.54 -4.12 11.61
C GLU A 223 -18.23 -2.95 12.32
N GLN A 224 -19.52 -2.73 12.02
CA GLN A 224 -20.31 -1.74 12.74
C GLN A 224 -20.46 -2.18 14.21
N GLY A 225 -20.08 -1.30 15.14
CA GLY A 225 -20.09 -1.58 16.58
C GLY A 225 -18.73 -1.97 17.15
N CYS A 226 -17.74 -2.28 16.31
CA CYS A 226 -16.37 -2.53 16.75
C CYS A 226 -15.48 -1.30 16.48
N LEU A 227 -14.46 -1.11 17.33
CA LEU A 227 -13.39 -0.17 17.05
C LEU A 227 -12.33 -0.88 16.20
N THR A 228 -12.19 -0.46 14.94
CA THR A 228 -11.11 -0.92 14.06
C THR A 228 -10.15 0.23 13.80
N ILE A 229 -8.84 -0.01 13.97
CA ILE A 229 -7.79 0.96 13.66
C ILE A 229 -6.87 0.35 12.61
N VAL A 230 -6.65 1.07 11.52
CA VAL A 230 -5.73 0.68 10.44
C VAL A 230 -4.70 1.78 10.25
N ILE A 231 -3.42 1.42 10.34
CA ILE A 231 -2.31 2.32 10.06
C ILE A 231 -1.90 2.12 8.61
N VAL A 232 -2.01 3.18 7.83
CA VAL A 232 -1.58 3.24 6.43
C VAL A 232 -0.24 3.95 6.38
N ARG A 233 0.75 3.29 5.77
CA ARG A 233 2.09 3.82 5.53
C ARG A 233 2.07 4.90 4.44
N PRO A 234 3.08 5.78 4.39
CA PRO A 234 3.17 6.78 3.32
C PRO A 234 3.32 6.19 1.91
N ASP A 235 3.71 4.92 1.79
CA ASP A 235 3.74 4.19 0.52
C ASP A 235 2.43 3.45 0.20
N ASP A 236 1.36 3.77 0.94
CA ASP A 236 0.02 3.21 0.85
C ASP A 236 -0.09 1.70 1.07
N TYR A 237 0.79 1.15 1.92
CA TYR A 237 0.67 -0.20 2.44
C TYR A 237 0.11 -0.18 3.85
N VAL A 238 -0.60 -1.25 4.25
CA VAL A 238 -1.03 -1.43 5.63
C VAL A 238 0.21 -1.66 6.48
N GLY A 239 0.45 -0.78 7.46
CA GLY A 239 1.49 -0.95 8.47
C GLY A 239 1.02 -1.78 9.66
N ALA A 240 -0.23 -1.62 10.07
CA ALA A 240 -0.85 -2.38 11.16
C ALA A 240 -2.36 -2.33 11.08
N ARG A 241 -3.03 -3.35 11.63
CA ARG A 241 -4.48 -3.39 11.82
C ARG A 241 -4.79 -4.00 13.18
N THR A 242 -5.75 -3.42 13.89
CA THR A 242 -6.30 -3.95 15.13
C THR A 242 -7.80 -3.72 15.18
N SER A 243 -8.53 -4.64 15.79
CA SER A 243 -9.96 -4.49 16.06
C SER A 243 -10.27 -4.94 17.49
N THR A 244 -11.20 -4.27 18.16
CA THR A 244 -11.84 -4.85 19.35
C THR A 244 -12.76 -5.99 18.91
N ALA A 245 -12.88 -7.00 19.77
CA ALA A 245 -13.82 -8.11 19.63
C ALA A 245 -15.08 -7.85 20.46
#